data_AF-A0A7X4JRN3-F1
#
_entry.id   AF-A0A7X4JRN3-F1
#
_cell.length_a   1.000
_cell.length_b   1.000
_cell.length_c   1.000
_cell.angle_alpha   90.00
_cell.angle_beta   90.00
_cell.angle_gamma   90.00
#
_symmetry.space_group_name_H-M   'P 1'
#
loop_
_entity.id
_entity.type
_entity.pdbx_description
1 polymer ?
#
loop_
_entity_poly.entity_id
_entity_poly.type
_entity_poly.pdbx_seq_one_letter_code
_entity_poly.pdbx_strand_id
1 'polypeptide(L)'
;MGWIRCIAVLLIWSQAGGIGAQDLPLKSTGNLRFFVDLSAFRGPEGYTRQEAALLLDASQLQLREQAGESVGKISLVAVVLDTLDNRVAHRTWVQQVAVPELDVGIGAPFKDAVFFDLKPGAYRLIVQIKDIHAEESGRCTVPLQIPDYERRAGLVFSDLQLASHVARSGEVHRFVKQGWKVVPNITRNYVIGEPLQIYFEVYNLSSSGESFIMGYRLIDAEEEVVRTYPAKRFLKPGESCVRAEVLDTEGLREGTYDLQVEAFDGSSRQYFQTRRPIFLVSKDLPEGLTQVQRDLIGYYADIRYIADEKTRRTYDALESWPARLAFLKVFWKQLDDVLDTPTNERLLQHLMRMHYVETHFGAGVRGSDTDRGRVYIQYGPPDDVDYRTSAAGQKPSEVWFYETARRYEFVFRDRRGTGVYELVHSSYPGEMSNPYWWREF
;
A
#
# COMPACT_ATOMS: atom_id res chain seq x y z
N MET A 1 -7.02 0.87 13.02
CA MET A 1 -6.52 -0.35 12.32
C MET A 1 -6.52 -0.24 10.79
N GLY A 2 -7.30 0.65 10.15
CA GLY A 2 -7.38 0.79 8.69
C GLY A 2 -6.10 1.21 7.96
N TRP A 3 -5.23 2.00 8.59
CA TRP A 3 -3.96 2.41 7.97
C TRP A 3 -2.93 1.26 7.92
N ILE A 4 -2.96 0.37 8.92
CA ILE A 4 -2.18 -0.88 8.94
C ILE A 4 -2.77 -1.87 7.92
N ARG A 5 -4.09 -1.87 7.68
CA ARG A 5 -4.72 -2.64 6.60
C ARG A 5 -4.25 -2.19 5.22
N CYS A 6 -4.13 -0.88 4.98
CA CYS A 6 -3.60 -0.38 3.71
C CYS A 6 -2.12 -0.74 3.52
N ILE A 7 -1.29 -0.70 4.57
CA ILE A 7 0.15 -1.03 4.49
C ILE A 7 0.40 -2.54 4.42
N ALA A 8 -0.35 -3.36 5.17
CA ALA A 8 -0.17 -4.81 5.17
C ALA A 8 -0.62 -5.44 3.84
N VAL A 9 -1.67 -4.90 3.21
CA VAL A 9 -2.04 -5.29 1.86
C VAL A 9 -0.95 -4.86 0.88
N LEU A 10 -0.36 -3.66 1.00
CA LEU A 10 0.75 -3.17 0.14
C LEU A 10 2.10 -3.89 0.31
N LEU A 11 2.37 -4.50 1.46
CA LEU A 11 3.61 -5.27 1.69
C LEU A 11 3.61 -6.65 0.98
N ILE A 12 2.45 -7.13 0.55
CA ILE A 12 2.32 -8.32 -0.31
C ILE A 12 2.74 -8.01 -1.77
N TRP A 13 2.84 -6.73 -2.14
CA TRP A 13 3.01 -6.28 -3.54
C TRP A 13 4.45 -6.39 -4.03
N SER A 14 5.42 -6.68 -3.15
CA SER A 14 6.83 -6.85 -3.51
C SER A 14 7.26 -8.32 -3.74
N GLN A 15 6.35 -9.29 -3.60
CA GLN A 15 6.68 -10.72 -3.65
C GLN A 15 5.99 -11.49 -4.78
N ALA A 16 5.03 -10.89 -5.51
CA ALA A 16 4.40 -11.53 -6.67
C ALA A 16 5.25 -11.32 -7.94
N GLY A 17 6.29 -12.13 -8.09
CA GLY A 17 7.01 -12.26 -9.35
C GLY A 17 6.12 -12.90 -10.40
N GLY A 18 5.52 -12.08 -11.29
CA GLY A 18 4.73 -12.58 -12.42
C GLY A 18 3.90 -11.53 -13.13
N ILE A 19 3.41 -10.51 -12.40
CA ILE A 19 2.65 -9.41 -12.99
C ILE A 19 3.65 -8.34 -13.42
N GLY A 20 3.68 -7.97 -14.71
CA GLY A 20 4.46 -6.84 -15.17
C GLY A 20 4.10 -5.62 -14.32
N ALA A 21 5.06 -5.08 -13.57
CA ALA A 21 4.88 -4.01 -12.57
C ALA A 21 4.30 -2.67 -13.13
N GLN A 22 3.85 -2.66 -14.39
CA GLN A 22 3.42 -1.49 -15.14
C GLN A 22 1.90 -1.21 -15.09
N ASP A 23 1.04 -2.20 -14.80
CA ASP A 23 -0.43 -2.02 -14.73
C ASP A 23 -1.00 -2.31 -13.33
N LEU A 24 -0.41 -1.68 -12.31
CA LEU A 24 -0.95 -1.63 -10.95
C LEU A 24 -1.20 -0.17 -10.55
N PRO A 25 -2.14 0.11 -9.63
CA PRO A 25 -2.37 1.44 -9.11
C PRO A 25 -1.08 2.04 -8.53
N LEU A 26 -0.71 3.25 -8.98
CA LEU A 26 0.51 3.91 -8.54
C LEU A 26 0.27 4.71 -7.26
N LYS A 27 1.22 4.61 -6.33
CA LYS A 27 1.18 5.33 -5.05
C LYS A 27 1.86 6.70 -5.16
N SER A 28 1.36 7.69 -4.43
CA SER A 28 2.02 8.98 -4.29
C SER A 28 3.27 8.92 -3.38
N THR A 29 4.18 9.86 -3.60
CA THR A 29 5.24 10.25 -2.68
C THR A 29 4.85 11.51 -1.91
N GLY A 30 5.56 11.84 -0.83
CA GLY A 30 5.27 12.97 0.06
C GLY A 30 4.37 12.59 1.25
N ASN A 31 3.85 13.61 1.93
CA ASN A 31 3.16 13.46 3.21
C ASN A 31 1.69 13.04 3.04
N LEU A 32 1.04 13.46 1.95
CA LEU A 32 -0.30 12.96 1.61
C LEU A 32 -0.21 11.71 0.74
N ARG A 33 -0.74 10.60 1.26
CA ARG A 33 -0.76 9.32 0.55
C ARG A 33 -2.06 9.16 -0.24
N PHE A 34 -1.94 8.95 -1.55
CA PHE A 34 -3.04 8.63 -2.44
C PHE A 34 -2.59 7.66 -3.54
N PHE A 35 -3.55 7.09 -4.25
CA PHE A 35 -3.33 6.17 -5.36
C PHE A 35 -3.94 6.71 -6.65
N VAL A 36 -3.32 6.35 -7.77
CA VAL A 36 -3.80 6.65 -9.12
C VAL A 36 -3.96 5.35 -9.88
N ASP A 37 -5.15 5.08 -10.42
CA ASP A 37 -5.38 4.01 -11.39
C ASP A 37 -5.83 4.59 -12.72
N LEU A 38 -5.42 3.95 -13.82
CA LEU A 38 -5.59 4.47 -15.17
C LEU A 38 -6.64 3.69 -15.95
N SER A 39 -7.31 4.36 -16.87
CA SER A 39 -8.12 3.72 -17.91
C SER A 39 -8.17 4.59 -19.16
N ALA A 40 -8.02 3.99 -20.34
CA ALA A 40 -8.06 4.64 -21.63
C ALA A 40 -9.26 4.18 -22.46
N PHE A 41 -9.99 5.14 -23.03
CA PHE A 41 -11.16 4.91 -23.89
C PHE A 41 -10.96 5.62 -25.24
N ARG A 42 -11.66 5.18 -26.29
CA ARG A 42 -11.67 5.90 -27.57
C ARG A 42 -12.24 7.30 -27.35
N GLY A 43 -11.47 8.32 -27.74
CA GLY A 43 -11.87 9.72 -27.72
C GLY A 43 -12.33 10.20 -29.09
N PRO A 44 -12.75 11.48 -29.21
CA PRO A 44 -13.16 12.08 -30.47
C PRO A 44 -11.97 12.28 -31.42
N GLU A 45 -12.22 12.32 -32.73
CA GLU A 45 -11.25 12.77 -33.76
C GLU A 45 -9.86 12.10 -33.67
N GLY A 46 -9.84 10.79 -33.37
CA GLY A 46 -8.62 10.01 -33.19
C GLY A 46 -7.76 10.40 -32.01
N TYR A 47 -8.36 11.00 -30.99
CA TYR A 47 -7.80 11.08 -29.65
C TYR A 47 -8.20 9.85 -28.83
N THR A 48 -7.47 9.63 -27.75
CA THR A 48 -7.80 8.67 -26.72
C THR A 48 -8.09 9.43 -25.44
N ARG A 49 -9.25 9.13 -24.84
CA ARG A 49 -9.65 9.68 -23.56
C ARG A 49 -8.97 8.90 -22.44
N GLN A 50 -7.93 9.50 -21.88
CA GLN A 50 -7.23 9.00 -20.71
C GLN A 50 -7.92 9.48 -19.44
N GLU A 51 -8.33 8.54 -18.59
CA GLU A 51 -8.78 8.77 -17.22
C GLU A 51 -7.66 8.45 -16.22
N ALA A 52 -7.53 9.29 -15.21
CA ALA A 52 -6.79 8.99 -13.99
C ALA A 52 -7.75 9.07 -12.79
N ALA A 53 -8.11 7.91 -12.25
CA ALA A 53 -8.90 7.77 -11.04
C ALA A 53 -8.02 7.89 -9.81
N LEU A 54 -8.48 8.62 -8.80
CA LEU A 54 -7.72 8.99 -7.60
C LEU A 54 -8.39 8.39 -6.36
N LEU A 55 -7.59 7.88 -5.43
CA LEU A 55 -8.04 7.46 -4.11
C LEU A 55 -7.16 8.08 -3.03
N LEU A 56 -7.74 8.98 -2.23
CA LEU A 56 -7.12 9.62 -1.07
C LEU A 56 -7.76 9.08 0.21
N ASP A 57 -6.97 8.77 1.24
CA ASP A 57 -7.52 8.61 2.59
C ASP A 57 -7.65 10.00 3.23
N ALA A 58 -8.88 10.52 3.26
CA ALA A 58 -9.20 11.87 3.74
C ALA A 58 -8.99 12.03 5.25
N SER A 59 -8.81 10.93 6.01
CA SER A 59 -8.45 10.99 7.43
C SER A 59 -7.04 11.56 7.67
N GLN A 60 -6.23 11.68 6.61
CA GLN A 60 -4.92 12.33 6.62
C GLN A 60 -5.01 13.87 6.59
N LEU A 61 -6.18 14.42 6.25
CA LEU A 61 -6.35 15.87 6.06
C LEU A 61 -6.52 16.58 7.40
N GLN A 62 -6.11 17.85 7.43
CA GLN A 62 -6.50 18.76 8.49
C GLN A 62 -7.95 19.18 8.29
N LEU A 63 -8.81 18.66 9.16
CA LEU A 63 -10.24 18.91 9.12
C LEU A 63 -10.59 20.20 9.87
N ARG A 64 -11.63 20.87 9.40
CA ARG A 64 -12.30 21.98 10.08
C ARG A 64 -13.77 21.66 10.22
N GLU A 65 -14.36 22.07 11.34
CA GLU A 65 -15.80 21.99 11.53
C GLU A 65 -16.51 23.01 10.63
N GLN A 66 -17.41 22.54 9.78
CA GLN A 66 -18.24 23.39 8.93
C GLN A 66 -19.67 22.81 8.87
N ALA A 67 -20.65 23.59 9.32
CA ALA A 67 -22.07 23.19 9.35
C ALA A 67 -22.36 21.87 10.12
N GLY A 68 -21.53 21.54 11.12
CA GLY A 68 -21.68 20.32 11.92
C GLY A 68 -21.04 19.07 11.31
N GLU A 69 -20.27 19.23 10.22
CA GLU A 69 -19.47 18.17 9.62
C GLU A 69 -17.98 18.51 9.70
N SER A 70 -17.14 17.48 9.93
CA SER A 70 -15.69 17.62 9.81
C SER A 70 -15.29 17.58 8.33
N VAL A 71 -14.69 18.67 7.85
CA VAL A 71 -14.43 18.86 6.43
C VAL A 71 -12.96 19.18 6.16
N GLY A 72 -12.34 18.45 5.23
CA GLY A 72 -11.04 18.78 4.64
C GLY A 72 -11.21 19.56 3.32
N LYS A 73 -10.17 20.28 2.91
CA LYS A 73 -10.17 21.00 1.63
C LYS A 73 -8.87 20.77 0.89
N ILE A 74 -8.96 20.27 -0.34
CA ILE A 74 -7.79 19.90 -1.15
C ILE A 74 -7.75 20.65 -2.48
N SER A 75 -6.54 20.96 -2.93
CA SER A 75 -6.25 21.41 -4.29
C SER A 75 -5.63 20.25 -5.06
N LEU A 76 -6.19 19.95 -6.23
CA LEU A 76 -5.69 18.91 -7.13
C LEU A 76 -5.16 19.55 -8.40
N VAL A 77 -3.97 19.12 -8.81
CA VAL A 77 -3.31 19.55 -10.04
C VAL A 77 -2.89 18.31 -10.81
N ALA A 78 -3.31 18.20 -12.07
CA ALA A 78 -2.91 17.15 -12.99
C ALA A 78 -2.26 17.76 -14.23
N VAL A 79 -1.04 17.35 -14.56
CA VAL A 79 -0.24 17.87 -15.67
C VAL A 79 0.23 16.73 -16.55
N VAL A 80 -0.01 16.83 -17.85
CA VAL A 80 0.50 15.88 -18.85
C VAL A 80 1.67 16.53 -19.58
N LEU A 81 2.79 15.82 -19.61
CA LEU A 81 4.02 16.18 -20.31
C LEU A 81 4.26 15.20 -21.46
N ASP A 82 4.78 15.69 -22.59
CA ASP A 82 5.31 14.84 -23.65
C ASP A 82 6.72 14.29 -23.29
N THR A 83 7.33 13.52 -24.19
CA THR A 83 8.67 12.95 -24.00
C THR A 83 9.81 13.99 -23.99
N LEU A 84 9.53 15.24 -24.33
CA LEU A 84 10.45 16.37 -24.30
C LEU A 84 10.18 17.30 -23.10
N ASP A 85 9.37 16.83 -22.14
CA ASP A 85 8.92 17.58 -20.96
C ASP A 85 8.11 18.85 -21.26
N ASN A 86 7.57 19.00 -22.48
CA ASN A 86 6.63 20.07 -22.77
C ASN A 86 5.27 19.73 -22.18
N ARG A 87 4.65 20.72 -21.53
CA ARG A 87 3.29 20.59 -21.01
C ARG A 87 2.27 20.61 -22.15
N VAL A 88 1.66 19.45 -22.42
CA VAL A 88 0.62 19.29 -23.45
C VAL A 88 -0.79 19.52 -22.91
N ALA A 89 -1.03 19.23 -21.63
CA ALA A 89 -2.31 19.49 -20.98
C ALA A 89 -2.15 19.70 -19.48
N HIS A 90 -3.10 20.40 -18.86
CA HIS A 90 -3.21 20.48 -17.41
C HIS A 90 -4.64 20.72 -16.94
N ARG A 91 -4.92 20.36 -15.69
CA ARG A 91 -6.17 20.63 -14.96
C ARG A 91 -5.83 21.00 -13.53
N THR A 92 -6.56 21.97 -12.99
CA THR A 92 -6.49 22.36 -11.58
C THR A 92 -7.89 22.55 -11.05
N TRP A 93 -8.19 21.94 -9.91
CA TRP A 93 -9.49 22.10 -9.26
C TRP A 93 -9.36 21.93 -7.74
N VAL A 94 -10.36 22.44 -7.02
CA VAL A 94 -10.44 22.34 -5.56
C VAL A 94 -11.60 21.42 -5.22
N GLN A 95 -11.44 20.61 -4.18
CA GLN A 95 -12.51 19.77 -3.62
C GLN A 95 -12.65 20.03 -2.13
N GLN A 96 -13.89 20.05 -1.68
CA GLN A 96 -14.27 20.01 -0.28
C GLN A 96 -14.63 18.57 0.04
N VAL A 97 -13.98 17.99 1.04
CA VAL A 97 -14.05 16.57 1.38
C VAL A 97 -14.68 16.45 2.75
N ALA A 98 -15.97 16.07 2.78
CA ALA A 98 -16.62 15.73 4.04
C ALA A 98 -16.03 14.40 4.56
N VAL A 99 -15.64 14.40 5.83
CA VAL A 99 -15.14 13.22 6.53
C VAL A 99 -16.17 12.88 7.60
N PRO A 100 -16.93 11.78 7.45
CA PRO A 100 -17.88 11.38 8.47
C PRO A 100 -17.15 11.07 9.79
N GLU A 101 -17.85 11.15 10.92
CA GLU A 101 -17.32 10.71 12.22
C GLU A 101 -16.79 9.27 12.06
N LEU A 102 -15.48 9.12 12.16
CA LEU A 102 -14.81 7.86 11.85
C LEU A 102 -15.00 6.88 13.00
N ASP A 103 -15.60 5.72 12.72
CA ASP A 103 -15.40 4.55 13.58
C ASP A 103 -13.91 4.22 13.63
N VAL A 104 -13.39 4.02 14.85
CA VAL A 104 -11.96 3.86 15.13
C VAL A 104 -11.37 2.76 14.25
N GLY A 105 -10.66 3.16 13.19
CA GLY A 105 -9.93 2.26 12.32
C GLY A 105 -10.55 1.98 10.95
N ILE A 106 -11.60 2.68 10.53
CA ILE A 106 -12.03 2.73 9.13
C ILE A 106 -11.47 4.06 8.56
N GLY A 107 -10.60 4.01 7.55
CA GLY A 107 -10.12 5.23 6.89
C GLY A 107 -11.28 5.98 6.22
N ALA A 108 -11.04 7.19 5.70
CA ALA A 108 -12.06 7.96 5.00
C ALA A 108 -11.75 7.99 3.50
N PRO A 109 -12.10 6.95 2.72
CA PRO A 109 -11.74 6.89 1.31
C PRO A 109 -12.49 7.97 0.51
N PHE A 110 -11.73 8.90 -0.07
CA PHE A 110 -12.20 9.90 -1.01
C PHE A 110 -11.76 9.51 -2.43
N LYS A 111 -12.72 9.44 -3.35
CA LYS A 111 -12.47 9.11 -4.76
C LYS A 111 -12.70 10.32 -5.65
N ASP A 112 -11.82 10.52 -6.61
CA ASP A 112 -11.95 11.54 -7.65
C ASP A 112 -11.45 10.99 -9.01
N ALA A 113 -11.64 11.71 -10.11
CA ALA A 113 -11.07 11.41 -11.41
C ALA A 113 -10.83 12.66 -12.25
N VAL A 114 -9.85 12.58 -13.15
CA VAL A 114 -9.56 13.59 -14.17
C VAL A 114 -9.40 12.94 -15.53
N PHE A 115 -9.81 13.66 -16.58
CA PHE A 115 -9.79 13.19 -17.97
C PHE A 115 -8.96 14.10 -18.86
N PHE A 116 -8.24 13.48 -19.79
CA PHE A 116 -7.51 14.15 -20.87
C PHE A 116 -7.78 13.44 -22.20
N ASP A 117 -8.10 14.18 -23.25
CA ASP A 117 -8.11 13.66 -24.61
C ASP A 117 -6.72 13.89 -25.20
N LEU A 118 -5.96 12.80 -25.41
CA LEU A 118 -4.57 12.82 -25.86
C LEU A 118 -4.41 12.11 -27.20
N LYS A 119 -3.50 12.57 -28.06
CA LYS A 119 -3.14 11.80 -29.26
C LYS A 119 -2.39 10.52 -28.84
N PRO A 120 -2.43 9.45 -29.66
CA PRO A 120 -1.66 8.24 -29.37
C PRO A 120 -0.17 8.53 -29.25
N GLY A 121 0.49 7.94 -28.25
CA GLY A 121 1.90 8.20 -27.97
C GLY A 121 2.28 8.03 -26.50
N ALA A 122 3.56 8.26 -26.20
CA ALA A 122 4.10 8.21 -24.85
C ALA A 122 4.04 9.59 -24.18
N TYR A 123 3.61 9.63 -22.93
CA TYR A 123 3.51 10.84 -22.11
C TYR A 123 3.87 10.52 -20.66
N ARG A 124 3.91 11.56 -19.83
CA ARG A 124 4.02 11.47 -18.39
C ARG A 124 2.94 12.31 -17.72
N LEU A 125 2.14 11.70 -16.86
CA LEU A 125 1.17 12.39 -16.02
C LEU A 125 1.76 12.65 -14.64
N ILE A 126 1.62 13.88 -14.17
CA ILE A 126 1.93 14.26 -12.79
C ILE A 126 0.62 14.66 -12.13
N VAL A 127 0.25 13.96 -11.07
CA VAL A 127 -0.87 14.32 -10.19
C VAL A 127 -0.30 14.82 -8.87
N GLN A 128 -0.77 15.97 -8.40
CA GLN A 128 -0.42 16.54 -7.10
C GLN A 128 -1.69 16.87 -6.33
N ILE A 129 -1.73 16.47 -5.07
CA ILE A 129 -2.79 16.82 -4.11
C ILE A 129 -2.13 17.62 -2.99
N LYS A 130 -2.71 18.78 -2.65
CA LYS A 130 -2.30 19.61 -1.51
C LYS A 130 -3.47 19.82 -0.57
N ASP A 131 -3.26 19.61 0.72
CA ASP A 131 -4.17 20.03 1.77
C ASP A 131 -4.06 21.56 1.93
N ILE A 132 -5.18 22.25 1.72
CA ILE A 132 -5.26 23.70 1.79
C ILE A 132 -5.14 24.19 3.25
N HIS A 133 -5.41 23.33 4.23
CA HIS A 133 -5.37 23.68 5.64
C HIS A 133 -4.02 23.39 6.31
N ALA A 134 -3.27 22.38 5.85
CA ALA A 134 -2.06 21.89 6.52
C ALA A 134 -0.74 22.15 5.78
N GLU A 135 -0.77 22.79 4.60
CA GLU A 135 0.36 22.86 3.64
C GLU A 135 0.95 21.51 3.18
N GLU A 136 0.46 20.40 3.72
CA GLU A 136 0.85 19.04 3.35
C GLU A 136 0.50 18.73 1.89
N SER A 137 1.37 17.98 1.20
CA SER A 137 1.13 17.58 -0.17
C SER A 137 1.65 16.19 -0.49
N GLY A 138 1.11 15.62 -1.57
CA GLY A 138 1.58 14.39 -2.17
C GLY A 138 1.63 14.52 -3.68
N ARG A 139 2.51 13.75 -4.31
CA ARG A 139 2.69 13.73 -5.77
C ARG A 139 2.79 12.32 -6.29
N CYS A 140 2.11 12.03 -7.39
CA CYS A 140 2.24 10.77 -8.12
C CYS A 140 2.66 11.09 -9.56
N THR A 141 3.72 10.43 -10.05
CA THR A 141 4.20 10.57 -11.42
C THR A 141 3.97 9.24 -12.13
N VAL A 142 3.23 9.28 -13.23
CA VAL A 142 2.71 8.09 -13.91
C VAL A 142 3.16 8.12 -15.38
N PRO A 143 3.89 7.09 -15.86
CA PRO A 143 4.13 6.95 -17.29
C PRO A 143 2.81 6.61 -17.99
N LEU A 144 2.54 7.26 -19.12
CA LEU A 144 1.35 7.01 -19.93
C LEU A 144 1.76 6.50 -21.31
N GLN A 145 1.19 5.37 -21.71
CA GLN A 145 1.23 4.89 -23.08
C GLN A 145 -0.17 4.97 -23.66
N ILE A 146 -0.45 6.01 -24.44
CA ILE A 146 -1.78 6.29 -24.98
C ILE A 146 -2.01 5.40 -26.21
N PRO A 147 -2.98 4.47 -26.17
CA PRO A 147 -3.26 3.58 -27.29
C PRO A 147 -3.85 4.35 -28.48
N ASP A 148 -3.60 3.83 -29.69
CA ASP A 148 -4.26 4.28 -30.91
C ASP A 148 -5.46 3.38 -31.21
N TYR A 149 -6.66 3.85 -30.86
CA TYR A 149 -7.89 3.10 -31.13
C TYR A 149 -8.37 3.22 -32.59
N GLU A 150 -7.86 4.17 -33.38
CA GLU A 150 -8.25 4.39 -34.78
C GLU A 150 -7.44 3.52 -35.74
N ARG A 151 -6.12 3.47 -35.55
CA ARG A 151 -5.23 2.66 -36.40
C ARG A 151 -5.24 1.17 -36.07
N ARG A 152 -5.79 0.78 -34.91
CA ARG A 152 -5.95 -0.63 -34.56
C ARG A 152 -6.98 -1.27 -35.48
N ALA A 153 -6.48 -2.03 -36.45
CA ALA A 153 -7.32 -2.85 -37.32
C ALA A 153 -7.94 -3.99 -36.50
N GLY A 154 -9.27 -4.05 -36.50
CA GLY A 154 -10.05 -5.13 -35.92
C GLY A 154 -10.55 -4.90 -34.50
N LEU A 155 -11.32 -5.88 -34.02
CA LEU A 155 -11.98 -5.91 -32.71
C LEU A 155 -11.01 -5.59 -31.57
N VAL A 156 -11.39 -4.66 -30.70
CA VAL A 156 -10.54 -4.20 -29.59
C VAL A 156 -11.40 -3.69 -28.43
N PHE A 157 -10.90 -3.81 -27.20
CA PHE A 157 -11.51 -3.19 -26.02
C PHE A 157 -10.86 -1.85 -25.67
N SER A 158 -11.61 -0.98 -25.00
CA SER A 158 -11.00 -0.01 -24.06
C SER A 158 -10.27 -0.74 -22.94
N ASP A 159 -9.61 -0.01 -22.05
CA ASP A 159 -9.19 -0.61 -20.79
C ASP A 159 -10.41 -1.10 -19.98
N LEU A 160 -10.21 -2.17 -19.20
CA LEU A 160 -11.22 -2.72 -18.30
C LEU A 160 -11.28 -1.89 -17.02
N GLN A 161 -12.18 -0.91 -16.90
CA GLN A 161 -12.29 -0.13 -15.68
C GLN A 161 -12.94 -0.95 -14.57
N LEU A 162 -12.15 -1.29 -13.54
CA LEU A 162 -12.64 -1.94 -12.33
C LEU A 162 -13.44 -0.93 -11.49
N ALA A 163 -14.61 -1.34 -11.03
CA ALA A 163 -15.55 -0.47 -10.35
C ALA A 163 -16.02 -1.06 -9.02
N SER A 164 -16.21 -0.18 -8.03
CA SER A 164 -16.87 -0.56 -6.76
C SER A 164 -18.38 -0.47 -6.87
N HIS A 165 -18.86 0.27 -7.87
CA HIS A 165 -20.29 0.41 -8.15
C HIS A 165 -20.49 0.85 -9.60
N VAL A 166 -21.39 0.17 -10.31
CA VAL A 166 -21.84 0.52 -11.65
C VAL A 166 -23.36 0.53 -11.70
N ALA A 167 -23.95 1.61 -12.18
CA ALA A 167 -25.38 1.72 -12.39
C ALA A 167 -25.71 2.64 -13.57
N ARG A 168 -26.90 2.49 -14.16
CA ARG A 168 -27.40 3.46 -15.15
C ARG A 168 -27.61 4.82 -14.49
N SER A 169 -27.22 5.88 -15.17
CA SER A 169 -27.44 7.24 -14.69
C SER A 169 -27.47 8.23 -15.84
N GLY A 170 -28.40 9.20 -15.76
CA GLY A 170 -28.45 10.38 -16.61
C GLY A 170 -27.87 11.64 -15.94
N GLU A 171 -27.30 11.49 -14.73
CA GLU A 171 -26.68 12.60 -14.00
C GLU A 171 -25.45 13.12 -14.75
N VAL A 172 -25.24 14.43 -14.72
CA VAL A 172 -23.97 15.02 -15.12
C VAL A 172 -23.02 14.93 -13.93
N HIS A 173 -22.15 13.91 -13.94
CA HIS A 173 -21.17 13.68 -12.89
C HIS A 173 -19.86 13.16 -13.50
N ARG A 174 -18.71 13.41 -12.85
CA ARG A 174 -17.39 13.00 -13.38
C ARG A 174 -17.20 11.49 -13.50
N PHE A 175 -17.97 10.72 -12.72
CA PHE A 175 -18.04 9.26 -12.81
C PHE A 175 -19.13 8.76 -13.75
N VAL A 176 -19.88 9.64 -14.42
CA VAL A 176 -20.88 9.24 -15.41
C VAL A 176 -20.29 9.30 -16.81
N LYS A 177 -20.34 8.18 -17.52
CA LYS A 177 -19.87 8.02 -18.90
C LYS A 177 -20.82 7.11 -19.66
N GLN A 178 -21.18 7.51 -20.89
CA GLN A 178 -22.06 6.73 -21.78
C GLN A 178 -23.34 6.20 -21.09
N GLY A 179 -23.97 7.01 -20.22
CA GLY A 179 -25.18 6.65 -19.49
C GLY A 179 -24.97 5.69 -18.31
N TRP A 180 -23.74 5.50 -17.85
CA TRP A 180 -23.37 4.68 -16.70
C TRP A 180 -22.61 5.51 -15.67
N LYS A 181 -23.03 5.46 -14.40
CA LYS A 181 -22.26 5.89 -13.24
C LYS A 181 -21.31 4.77 -12.85
N VAL A 182 -20.02 4.98 -13.06
CA VAL A 182 -18.93 4.03 -12.82
C VAL A 182 -18.03 4.59 -11.73
N VAL A 183 -18.23 4.15 -10.49
CA VAL A 183 -17.36 4.55 -9.38
C VAL A 183 -16.14 3.64 -9.37
N PRO A 184 -14.93 4.16 -9.58
CA PRO A 184 -13.74 3.33 -9.76
C PRO A 184 -13.39 2.54 -8.49
N ASN A 185 -12.87 1.33 -8.66
CA ASN A 185 -12.22 0.55 -7.62
C ASN A 185 -10.70 0.64 -7.75
N ILE A 186 -10.12 1.75 -7.28
CA ILE A 186 -8.68 2.04 -7.41
C ILE A 186 -7.81 1.00 -6.71
N THR A 187 -8.28 0.37 -5.62
CA THR A 187 -7.48 -0.67 -4.93
C THR A 187 -7.50 -2.00 -5.68
N ARG A 188 -8.44 -2.18 -6.60
CA ARG A 188 -8.72 -3.44 -7.31
C ARG A 188 -9.06 -4.62 -6.38
N ASN A 189 -9.36 -4.33 -5.11
CA ASN A 189 -9.76 -5.32 -4.12
C ASN A 189 -11.27 -5.54 -4.19
N TYR A 190 -11.68 -6.79 -4.27
CA TYR A 190 -13.07 -7.21 -4.17
C TYR A 190 -13.23 -8.17 -3.02
N VAL A 191 -14.24 -7.93 -2.19
CA VAL A 191 -14.57 -8.83 -1.09
C VAL A 191 -15.21 -10.09 -1.66
N ILE A 192 -14.75 -11.26 -1.23
CA ILE A 192 -15.31 -12.54 -1.66
C ILE A 192 -16.79 -12.62 -1.28
N GLY A 193 -17.62 -12.99 -2.25
CA GLY A 193 -19.08 -12.98 -2.14
C GLY A 193 -19.72 -11.63 -2.51
N GLU A 194 -18.94 -10.56 -2.62
CA GLU A 194 -19.42 -9.29 -3.20
C GLU A 194 -19.24 -9.28 -4.73
N PRO A 195 -20.14 -8.58 -5.45
CA PRO A 195 -20.09 -8.53 -6.89
C PRO A 195 -18.82 -7.84 -7.39
N LEU A 196 -18.11 -8.51 -8.29
CA LEU A 196 -17.06 -7.90 -9.09
C LEU A 196 -17.71 -7.12 -10.24
N GLN A 197 -17.56 -5.79 -10.23
CA GLN A 197 -18.19 -4.90 -11.20
C GLN A 197 -17.14 -4.26 -12.09
N ILE A 198 -17.39 -4.29 -13.39
CA ILE A 198 -16.48 -3.74 -14.40
C ILE A 198 -17.22 -2.93 -15.45
N TYR A 199 -16.51 -1.98 -16.05
CA TYR A 199 -16.97 -1.19 -17.18
C TYR A 199 -15.91 -1.18 -18.28
N PHE A 200 -16.34 -1.34 -19.53
CA PHE A 200 -15.46 -1.23 -20.70
C PHE A 200 -16.27 -0.97 -21.97
N GLU A 201 -15.58 -0.61 -23.03
CA GLU A 201 -16.15 -0.41 -24.35
C GLU A 201 -15.53 -1.39 -25.33
N VAL A 202 -16.34 -1.92 -26.24
CA VAL A 202 -15.92 -2.76 -27.36
C VAL A 202 -15.98 -1.91 -28.62
N TYR A 203 -14.93 -1.94 -29.42
CA TYR A 203 -14.82 -1.16 -30.65
C TYR A 203 -14.53 -2.04 -31.87
N ASN A 204 -14.79 -1.47 -33.05
CA ASN A 204 -14.55 -2.09 -34.34
C ASN A 204 -15.35 -3.40 -34.52
N LEU A 205 -16.55 -3.46 -33.96
CA LEU A 205 -17.52 -4.50 -34.27
C LEU A 205 -17.88 -4.39 -35.75
N SER A 206 -17.99 -5.54 -36.43
CA SER A 206 -18.40 -5.56 -37.82
C SER A 206 -19.81 -5.01 -37.98
N SER A 207 -20.00 -4.16 -38.99
CA SER A 207 -21.32 -3.68 -39.43
C SER A 207 -22.20 -4.79 -40.01
N SER A 208 -21.63 -5.96 -40.32
CA SER A 208 -22.36 -7.15 -40.74
C SER A 208 -22.73 -8.03 -39.54
N GLY A 209 -23.88 -8.69 -39.60
CA GLY A 209 -24.37 -9.59 -38.55
C GLY A 209 -24.88 -8.86 -37.29
N GLU A 210 -25.81 -9.47 -36.58
CA GLU A 210 -26.57 -8.78 -35.52
C GLU A 210 -25.95 -8.88 -34.12
N SER A 211 -25.05 -9.84 -33.90
CA SER A 211 -24.56 -10.15 -32.55
C SER A 211 -23.08 -10.53 -32.49
N PHE A 212 -22.52 -10.40 -31.30
CA PHE A 212 -21.19 -10.88 -30.92
C PHE A 212 -21.28 -11.63 -29.59
N ILE A 213 -20.25 -12.41 -29.26
CA ILE A 213 -20.19 -13.23 -28.04
C ILE A 213 -19.10 -12.66 -27.14
N MET A 214 -19.35 -12.63 -25.83
CA MET A 214 -18.35 -12.32 -24.82
C MET A 214 -18.16 -13.47 -23.84
N GLY A 215 -16.91 -13.67 -23.41
CA GLY A 215 -16.52 -14.60 -22.36
C GLY A 215 -15.78 -13.88 -21.23
N TYR A 216 -15.83 -14.46 -20.04
CA TYR A 216 -15.19 -13.95 -18.83
C TYR A 216 -14.56 -15.10 -18.06
N ARG A 217 -13.33 -14.92 -17.59
CA ARG A 217 -12.60 -15.91 -16.80
C ARG A 217 -11.81 -15.25 -15.69
N LEU A 218 -11.64 -15.95 -14.58
CA LEU A 218 -10.64 -15.63 -13.55
C LEU A 218 -9.52 -16.66 -13.62
N ILE A 219 -8.30 -16.15 -13.61
CA ILE A 219 -7.07 -16.93 -13.73
C ILE A 219 -6.22 -16.61 -12.50
N ASP A 220 -5.73 -17.61 -11.78
CA ASP A 220 -4.91 -17.38 -10.58
C ASP A 220 -3.44 -17.08 -10.93
N ALA A 221 -2.61 -16.90 -9.89
CA ALA A 221 -1.19 -16.60 -10.05
C ALA A 221 -0.39 -17.76 -10.66
N GLU A 222 -0.93 -18.98 -10.61
CA GLU A 222 -0.39 -20.19 -11.24
C GLU A 222 -0.84 -20.35 -12.71
N GLU A 223 -1.51 -19.34 -13.29
CA GLU A 223 -2.10 -19.35 -14.64
C GLU A 223 -3.23 -20.38 -14.84
N GLU A 224 -3.82 -20.88 -13.76
CA GLU A 224 -4.94 -21.82 -13.81
C GLU A 224 -6.28 -21.08 -13.87
N VAL A 225 -7.18 -21.55 -14.74
CA VAL A 225 -8.53 -20.97 -14.88
C VAL A 225 -9.40 -21.46 -13.71
N VAL A 226 -9.46 -20.67 -12.64
CA VAL A 226 -10.25 -21.00 -11.44
C VAL A 226 -11.76 -20.78 -11.60
N ARG A 227 -12.16 -19.92 -12.54
CA ARG A 227 -13.57 -19.67 -12.85
C ARG A 227 -13.75 -19.30 -14.32
N THR A 228 -14.75 -19.92 -14.96
CA THR A 228 -15.27 -19.52 -16.26
C THR A 228 -16.73 -19.15 -16.10
N TYR A 229 -17.09 -17.93 -16.48
CA TYR A 229 -18.48 -17.49 -16.45
C TYR A 229 -19.19 -17.86 -17.76
N PRO A 230 -20.53 -18.06 -17.75
CA PRO A 230 -21.28 -18.32 -18.96
C PRO A 230 -21.05 -17.25 -20.03
N ALA A 231 -20.70 -17.69 -21.23
CA ALA A 231 -20.56 -16.78 -22.36
C ALA A 231 -21.91 -16.13 -22.68
N LYS A 232 -21.88 -14.82 -22.95
CA LYS A 232 -23.08 -14.02 -23.21
C LYS A 232 -23.08 -13.55 -24.66
N ARG A 233 -24.20 -13.72 -25.35
CA ARG A 233 -24.43 -13.17 -26.69
C ARG A 233 -25.09 -11.81 -26.56
N PHE A 234 -24.62 -10.84 -27.33
CA PHE A 234 -25.14 -9.49 -27.29
C PHE A 234 -25.38 -8.92 -28.68
N LEU A 235 -26.41 -8.10 -28.79
CA LEU A 235 -26.71 -7.35 -30.02
C LEU A 235 -25.67 -6.26 -30.26
N LYS A 236 -25.38 -5.99 -31.53
CA LYS A 236 -24.53 -4.88 -31.96
C LYS A 236 -25.40 -3.63 -32.13
N PRO A 237 -25.24 -2.59 -31.29
CA PRO A 237 -25.93 -1.32 -31.50
C PRO A 237 -25.29 -0.49 -32.63
N GLY A 238 -24.13 -0.91 -33.11
CA GLY A 238 -23.32 -0.28 -34.14
C GLY A 238 -21.92 -0.90 -34.15
N GLU A 239 -20.93 -0.14 -34.61
CA GLU A 239 -19.52 -0.57 -34.64
C GLU A 239 -18.83 -0.52 -33.26
N SER A 240 -19.53 -0.01 -32.25
CA SER A 240 -19.07 0.00 -30.86
C SER A 240 -20.18 -0.40 -29.90
N CYS A 241 -19.81 -0.91 -28.73
CA CYS A 241 -20.75 -1.31 -27.69
C CYS A 241 -20.18 -1.02 -26.31
N VAL A 242 -20.93 -0.29 -25.49
CA VAL A 242 -20.58 -0.02 -24.09
C VAL A 242 -21.10 -1.15 -23.20
N ARG A 243 -20.26 -1.61 -22.26
CA ARG A 243 -20.61 -2.66 -21.32
C ARG A 243 -20.30 -2.32 -19.88
N ALA A 244 -21.21 -2.77 -19.03
CA ALA A 244 -21.06 -2.87 -17.60
C ALA A 244 -21.45 -4.29 -17.20
N GLU A 245 -20.56 -5.00 -16.54
CA GLU A 245 -20.77 -6.40 -16.18
C GLU A 245 -20.60 -6.57 -14.67
N VAL A 246 -21.37 -7.52 -14.14
CA VAL A 246 -21.33 -7.92 -12.74
C VAL A 246 -21.07 -9.42 -12.71
N LEU A 247 -20.00 -9.81 -12.04
CA LEU A 247 -19.52 -11.18 -11.96
C LEU A 247 -19.54 -11.63 -10.49
N ASP A 248 -20.02 -12.85 -10.23
CA ASP A 248 -20.00 -13.43 -8.88
C ASP A 248 -18.58 -13.79 -8.47
N THR A 249 -18.27 -13.61 -7.18
CA THR A 249 -17.00 -14.04 -6.58
C THR A 249 -17.20 -15.12 -5.52
N GLU A 250 -18.42 -15.66 -5.42
CA GLU A 250 -18.77 -16.62 -4.39
C GLU A 250 -18.04 -17.96 -4.56
N GLY A 251 -17.53 -18.49 -3.44
CA GLY A 251 -16.76 -19.73 -3.41
C GLY A 251 -15.33 -19.63 -3.94
N LEU A 252 -14.86 -18.42 -4.29
CA LEU A 252 -13.46 -18.17 -4.61
C LEU A 252 -12.63 -18.01 -3.34
N ARG A 253 -11.31 -18.16 -3.48
CA ARG A 253 -10.36 -18.00 -2.38
C ARG A 253 -9.74 -16.61 -2.40
N GLU A 254 -9.14 -16.24 -1.29
CA GLU A 254 -8.30 -15.05 -1.22
C GLU A 254 -7.08 -15.22 -2.13
N GLY A 255 -6.70 -14.15 -2.81
CA GLY A 255 -5.54 -14.19 -3.69
C GLY A 255 -5.58 -13.13 -4.78
N THR A 256 -4.55 -13.17 -5.62
CA THR A 256 -4.45 -12.35 -6.82
C THR A 256 -4.94 -13.15 -8.01
N TYR A 257 -5.74 -12.49 -8.86
CA TYR A 257 -6.30 -13.10 -10.07
C TYR A 257 -6.18 -12.15 -11.24
N ASP A 258 -6.03 -12.69 -12.44
CA ASP A 258 -6.30 -11.96 -13.67
C ASP A 258 -7.76 -12.14 -14.10
N LEU A 259 -8.48 -11.03 -14.20
CA LEU A 259 -9.77 -10.99 -14.87
C LEU A 259 -9.54 -10.93 -16.37
N GLN A 260 -9.82 -12.03 -17.05
CA GLN A 260 -9.81 -12.10 -18.51
C GLN A 260 -11.20 -11.80 -19.07
N VAL A 261 -11.25 -10.87 -20.02
CA VAL A 261 -12.43 -10.55 -20.83
C VAL A 261 -12.11 -10.82 -22.29
N GLU A 262 -13.00 -11.50 -22.99
CA GLU A 262 -12.85 -11.80 -24.41
C GLU A 262 -14.12 -11.52 -25.21
N ALA A 263 -13.93 -11.17 -26.47
CA ALA A 263 -15.01 -11.00 -27.42
C ALA A 263 -14.70 -11.72 -28.74
N PHE A 264 -15.74 -12.31 -29.31
CA PHE A 264 -15.73 -12.92 -30.63
C PHE A 264 -16.86 -12.35 -31.47
N ASP A 265 -16.50 -11.71 -32.59
CA ASP A 265 -17.44 -11.26 -33.61
C ASP A 265 -17.50 -12.29 -34.74
N GLY A 266 -18.61 -13.05 -34.79
CA GLY A 266 -18.78 -14.14 -35.74
C GLY A 266 -18.85 -13.72 -37.21
N SER A 267 -19.23 -12.48 -37.51
CA SER A 267 -19.34 -12.01 -38.90
C SER A 267 -18.01 -11.59 -39.49
N SER A 268 -17.13 -10.93 -38.71
CA SER A 268 -15.75 -10.64 -39.12
C SER A 268 -14.78 -11.78 -38.77
N ARG A 269 -15.22 -12.77 -38.00
CA ARG A 269 -14.39 -13.83 -37.39
C ARG A 269 -13.24 -13.28 -36.55
N GLN A 270 -13.40 -12.07 -36.01
CA GLN A 270 -12.38 -11.45 -35.17
C GLN A 270 -12.57 -11.85 -33.72
N TYR A 271 -11.43 -12.05 -33.04
CA TYR A 271 -11.33 -12.39 -31.64
C TYR A 271 -10.37 -11.42 -30.97
N PHE A 272 -10.73 -10.96 -29.78
CA PHE A 272 -9.85 -10.14 -28.96
C PHE A 272 -10.04 -10.49 -27.49
N GLN A 273 -8.96 -10.51 -26.73
CA GLN A 273 -8.97 -10.71 -25.28
C GLN A 273 -8.08 -9.67 -24.60
N THR A 274 -8.41 -9.38 -23.35
CA THR A 274 -7.58 -8.57 -22.46
C THR A 274 -7.67 -9.11 -21.04
N ARG A 275 -6.65 -8.84 -20.23
CA ARG A 275 -6.59 -9.22 -18.82
C ARG A 275 -6.36 -7.99 -17.97
N ARG A 276 -6.90 -7.98 -16.75
CA ARG A 276 -6.56 -6.98 -15.75
C ARG A 276 -6.47 -7.63 -14.36
N PRO A 277 -5.42 -7.37 -13.58
CA PRO A 277 -5.27 -8.00 -12.28
C PRO A 277 -6.26 -7.41 -11.27
N ILE A 278 -6.80 -8.30 -10.43
CA ILE A 278 -7.69 -8.04 -9.31
C ILE A 278 -7.20 -8.78 -8.06
N PHE A 279 -7.71 -8.38 -6.91
CA PHE A 279 -7.44 -9.05 -5.64
C PHE A 279 -8.75 -9.45 -4.98
N LEU A 280 -8.88 -10.72 -4.64
CA LEU A 280 -9.98 -11.19 -3.81
C LEU A 280 -9.53 -11.25 -2.35
N VAL A 281 -10.31 -10.62 -1.49
CA VAL A 281 -10.06 -10.54 -0.05
C VAL A 281 -11.25 -11.12 0.71
N SER A 282 -11.03 -11.76 1.84
CA SER A 282 -12.12 -12.28 2.64
C SER A 282 -13.03 -11.16 3.16
N LYS A 283 -14.32 -11.48 3.26
CA LYS A 283 -15.29 -10.66 3.99
C LYS A 283 -14.98 -10.65 5.48
N ASP A 284 -14.61 -11.83 5.98
CA ASP A 284 -14.15 -12.02 7.33
C ASP A 284 -12.72 -11.53 7.40
N LEU A 285 -12.56 -10.35 7.99
CA LEU A 285 -11.25 -9.94 8.51
C LEU A 285 -10.74 -11.10 9.36
N PRO A 286 -9.48 -11.56 9.20
CA PRO A 286 -8.96 -12.57 10.11
C PRO A 286 -9.25 -12.11 11.54
N GLU A 287 -9.92 -12.98 12.31
CA GLU A 287 -10.29 -12.69 13.69
C GLU A 287 -8.99 -12.48 14.47
N GLY A 288 -8.61 -11.21 14.62
CA GLY A 288 -7.38 -10.80 15.25
C GLY A 288 -6.19 -10.65 14.31
N LEU A 289 -5.23 -9.87 14.80
CA LEU A 289 -3.92 -9.72 14.19
C LEU A 289 -3.22 -11.09 14.13
N THR A 290 -2.47 -11.40 13.08
CA THR A 290 -1.54 -12.55 13.12
C THR A 290 -0.55 -12.38 14.27
N GLN A 291 0.11 -13.46 14.73
CA GLN A 291 1.12 -13.33 15.79
C GLN A 291 2.20 -12.32 15.42
N VAL A 292 2.68 -12.37 14.17
CA VAL A 292 3.64 -11.40 13.62
C VAL A 292 3.12 -9.97 13.71
N GLN A 293 1.85 -9.74 13.37
CA GLN A 293 1.25 -8.40 13.46
C GLN A 293 1.09 -7.94 14.91
N ARG A 294 0.77 -8.83 15.85
CA ARG A 294 0.74 -8.51 17.29
C ARG A 294 2.12 -8.12 17.80
N ASP A 295 3.13 -8.89 17.41
CA ASP A 295 4.52 -8.67 17.81
C ASP A 295 5.02 -7.32 17.27
N LEU A 296 4.77 -7.01 15.99
CA LEU A 296 5.12 -5.72 15.40
C LEU A 296 4.44 -4.53 16.09
N ILE A 297 3.17 -4.66 16.48
CA ILE A 297 2.50 -3.61 17.27
C ILE A 297 3.13 -3.48 18.65
N GLY A 298 3.48 -4.60 19.28
CA GLY A 298 4.23 -4.62 20.53
C GLY A 298 5.57 -3.89 20.39
N TYR A 299 6.34 -4.18 19.34
CA TYR A 299 7.64 -3.56 19.07
C TYR A 299 7.50 -2.06 18.79
N TYR A 300 6.49 -1.67 18.00
CA TYR A 300 6.19 -0.28 17.70
C TYR A 300 5.85 0.54 18.96
N ALA A 301 5.19 -0.10 19.94
CA ALA A 301 4.80 0.50 21.21
C ALA A 301 5.91 0.48 22.28
N ASP A 302 6.87 -0.44 22.17
CA ASP A 302 7.97 -0.57 23.12
C ASP A 302 9.10 0.42 22.82
N ILE A 303 9.02 1.61 23.42
CA ILE A 303 9.98 2.71 23.24
C ILE A 303 10.97 2.85 24.40
N ARG A 304 10.97 1.92 25.36
CA ARG A 304 11.61 2.10 26.68
C ARG A 304 13.13 2.34 26.67
N TYR A 305 13.82 1.88 25.62
CA TYR A 305 15.28 2.03 25.47
C TYR A 305 15.68 3.14 24.49
N ILE A 306 14.69 3.85 23.93
CA ILE A 306 14.90 4.88 22.91
C ILE A 306 14.36 6.23 23.39
N ALA A 307 13.22 6.23 24.08
CA ALA A 307 12.66 7.44 24.66
C ALA A 307 13.43 7.85 25.92
N ASP A 308 13.63 9.15 26.10
CA ASP A 308 14.10 9.69 27.39
C ASP A 308 13.07 9.47 28.51
N GLU A 309 13.50 9.61 29.76
CA GLU A 309 12.65 9.33 30.92
C GLU A 309 11.37 10.16 30.97
N LYS A 310 11.42 11.44 30.59
CA LYS A 310 10.25 12.34 30.61
C LYS A 310 9.25 11.94 29.53
N THR A 311 9.74 11.67 28.33
CA THR A 311 8.95 11.19 27.20
C THR A 311 8.28 9.86 27.53
N ARG A 312 9.04 8.92 28.11
CA ARG A 312 8.50 7.62 28.53
C ARG A 312 7.43 7.75 29.61
N ARG A 313 7.66 8.54 30.66
CA ARG A 313 6.65 8.78 31.71
C ARG A 313 5.36 9.38 31.15
N THR A 314 5.49 10.28 30.17
CA THR A 314 4.33 10.87 29.47
C THR A 314 3.56 9.81 28.70
N TYR A 315 4.26 8.94 27.97
CA TYR A 315 3.67 7.82 27.24
C TYR A 315 2.97 6.80 28.16
N ASP A 316 3.63 6.42 29.26
CA ASP A 316 3.14 5.44 30.23
C ASP A 316 1.86 5.92 30.95
N ALA A 317 1.72 7.24 31.14
CA ALA A 317 0.54 7.87 31.74
C ALA A 317 -0.70 7.88 30.82
N LEU A 318 -0.56 7.55 29.54
CA LEU A 318 -1.70 7.48 28.62
C LEU A 318 -2.48 6.18 28.87
N GLU A 319 -3.76 6.29 29.21
CA GLU A 319 -4.59 5.14 29.56
C GLU A 319 -5.21 4.44 28.34
N SER A 320 -5.46 5.18 27.26
CA SER A 320 -6.15 4.64 26.08
C SER A 320 -5.18 4.31 24.94
N TRP A 321 -5.44 3.19 24.27
CA TRP A 321 -4.67 2.77 23.09
C TRP A 321 -4.68 3.83 21.96
N PRO A 322 -5.80 4.50 21.63
CA PRO A 322 -5.80 5.57 20.64
C PRO A 322 -4.86 6.73 20.99
N ALA A 323 -4.83 7.16 22.26
CA ALA A 323 -3.92 8.22 22.71
C ALA A 323 -2.45 7.79 22.62
N ARG A 324 -2.15 6.55 23.04
CA ARG A 324 -0.81 5.95 22.88
C ARG A 324 -0.38 5.89 21.42
N LEU A 325 -1.28 5.48 20.52
CA LEU A 325 -0.98 5.41 19.10
C LEU A 325 -0.74 6.79 18.48
N ALA A 326 -1.53 7.80 18.84
CA ALA A 326 -1.32 9.18 18.40
C ALA A 326 0.05 9.72 18.87
N PHE A 327 0.40 9.47 20.14
CA PHE A 327 1.70 9.81 20.69
C PHE A 327 2.84 9.14 19.91
N LEU A 328 2.77 7.82 19.71
CA LEU A 328 3.82 7.06 19.02
C LEU A 328 4.02 7.52 17.58
N LYS A 329 2.94 7.90 16.87
CA LYS A 329 3.05 8.44 15.50
C LYS A 329 3.90 9.71 15.45
N VAL A 330 3.69 10.61 16.42
CA VAL A 330 4.47 11.85 16.51
C VAL A 330 5.90 11.55 16.96
N PHE A 331 6.06 10.69 17.97
CA PHE A 331 7.38 10.28 18.48
C PHE A 331 8.27 9.71 17.39
N TRP A 332 7.78 8.73 16.62
CA TRP A 332 8.57 8.13 15.56
C TRP A 332 8.86 9.11 14.42
N LYS A 333 7.89 9.94 14.03
CA LYS A 333 8.09 11.00 13.01
C LYS A 333 9.18 12.00 13.40
N GLN A 334 9.31 12.33 14.68
CA GLN A 334 10.35 13.25 15.17
C GLN A 334 11.76 12.63 15.14
N LEU A 335 11.86 11.30 15.17
CA LEU A 335 13.11 10.55 15.10
C LEU A 335 13.49 10.17 13.67
N ASP A 336 12.78 10.70 12.68
CA ASP A 336 13.06 10.46 11.26
C ASP A 336 14.21 11.34 10.79
N ASP A 337 15.41 10.76 10.67
CA ASP A 337 16.60 11.49 10.27
C ASP A 337 16.66 11.77 8.74
N VAL A 338 15.91 11.01 7.92
CA VAL A 338 15.97 11.08 6.45
C VAL A 338 14.58 11.35 5.87
N LEU A 339 14.19 12.63 5.90
CA LEU A 339 12.87 13.08 5.42
C LEU A 339 12.61 12.89 3.91
N ASP A 340 13.65 12.57 3.13
CA ASP A 340 13.57 12.38 1.68
C ASP A 340 13.10 10.97 1.27
N THR A 341 12.96 10.03 2.22
CA THR A 341 12.36 8.73 1.95
C THR A 341 10.95 8.63 2.53
N PRO A 342 10.06 7.83 1.93
CA PRO A 342 8.72 7.60 2.49
C PRO A 342 8.73 6.66 3.71
N THR A 343 9.89 6.16 4.13
CA THR A 343 10.06 5.15 5.18
C THR A 343 10.88 5.73 6.31
N ASN A 344 10.34 5.74 7.52
CA ASN A 344 11.12 6.13 8.70
C ASN A 344 12.19 5.06 9.02
N GLU A 345 13.45 5.32 8.67
CA GLU A 345 14.55 4.35 8.82
C GLU A 345 14.81 4.02 10.29
N ARG A 346 14.66 5.00 11.18
CA ARG A 346 14.90 4.82 12.62
C ARG A 346 13.90 3.85 13.25
N LEU A 347 12.63 3.94 12.86
CA LEU A 347 11.57 3.00 13.24
C LEU A 347 11.83 1.62 12.64
N LEU A 348 12.21 1.54 11.37
CA LEU A 348 12.51 0.26 10.73
C LEU A 348 13.63 -0.48 11.46
N GLN A 349 14.73 0.21 11.77
CA GLN A 349 15.84 -0.33 12.55
C GLN A 349 15.39 -0.81 13.93
N HIS A 350 14.52 -0.05 14.62
CA HIS A 350 13.96 -0.48 15.91
C HIS A 350 13.18 -1.79 15.79
N LEU A 351 12.25 -1.87 14.83
CA LEU A 351 11.45 -3.08 14.63
C LEU A 351 12.33 -4.29 14.29
N MET A 352 13.36 -4.11 13.47
CA MET A 352 14.32 -5.17 13.12
C MET A 352 15.13 -5.61 14.34
N ARG A 353 15.61 -4.67 15.18
CA ARG A 353 16.35 -4.99 16.41
C ARG A 353 15.46 -5.71 17.41
N MET A 354 14.24 -5.25 17.63
CA MET A 354 13.26 -5.91 18.50
C MET A 354 13.00 -7.34 18.06
N HIS A 355 12.75 -7.57 16.78
CA HIS A 355 12.55 -8.91 16.24
C HIS A 355 13.77 -9.81 16.44
N TYR A 356 14.98 -9.28 16.17
CA TYR A 356 16.22 -10.02 16.35
C TYR A 356 16.41 -10.46 17.81
N VAL A 357 16.27 -9.54 18.76
CA VAL A 357 16.52 -9.86 20.19
C VAL A 357 15.50 -10.84 20.74
N GLU A 358 14.21 -10.73 20.36
CA GLU A 358 13.18 -11.68 20.80
C GLU A 358 13.47 -13.09 20.27
N THR A 359 14.06 -13.20 19.07
CA THR A 359 14.39 -14.49 18.46
C THR A 359 15.68 -15.10 19.01
N HIS A 360 16.69 -14.27 19.34
CA HIS A 360 18.05 -14.77 19.64
C HIS A 360 18.42 -14.73 21.12
N PHE A 361 17.79 -13.85 21.92
CA PHE A 361 18.19 -13.63 23.32
C PHE A 361 17.12 -14.03 24.33
N GLY A 362 15.98 -14.57 23.89
CA GLY A 362 14.98 -15.12 24.79
C GLY A 362 15.48 -16.36 25.53
N ALA A 363 15.42 -16.34 26.87
CA ALA A 363 15.85 -17.46 27.73
C ALA A 363 15.02 -17.50 29.01
N GLY A 364 13.74 -17.90 28.90
CA GLY A 364 12.77 -17.88 30.01
C GLY A 364 12.19 -16.50 30.35
N VAL A 365 12.77 -15.45 29.79
CA VAL A 365 12.26 -14.07 29.72
C VAL A 365 12.27 -13.60 28.27
N ARG A 366 11.55 -12.52 27.96
CA ARG A 366 11.58 -11.91 26.62
C ARG A 366 13.00 -11.47 26.29
N GLY A 367 13.39 -11.59 25.02
CA GLY A 367 14.74 -11.22 24.61
C GLY A 367 15.02 -9.74 24.87
N SER A 368 14.01 -8.89 24.67
CA SER A 368 14.05 -7.45 24.97
C SER A 368 14.20 -7.11 26.46
N ASP A 369 13.92 -8.05 27.36
CA ASP A 369 14.07 -7.87 28.82
C ASP A 369 15.47 -8.31 29.32
N THR A 370 16.30 -8.91 28.46
CA THR A 370 17.67 -9.29 28.79
C THR A 370 18.64 -8.12 28.62
N ASP A 371 19.77 -8.16 29.33
CA ASP A 371 20.80 -7.14 29.18
C ASP A 371 21.39 -7.10 27.76
N ARG A 372 21.59 -8.27 27.13
CA ARG A 372 21.99 -8.35 25.72
C ARG A 372 20.95 -7.71 24.80
N GLY A 373 19.66 -7.99 25.04
CA GLY A 373 18.57 -7.38 24.29
C GLY A 373 18.53 -5.86 24.44
N ARG A 374 18.64 -5.34 25.67
CA ARG A 374 18.71 -3.91 25.95
C ARG A 374 19.84 -3.25 25.18
N VAL A 375 21.07 -3.78 25.30
CA VAL A 375 22.25 -3.21 24.64
C VAL A 375 22.07 -3.27 23.11
N TYR A 376 21.58 -4.38 22.56
CA TYR A 376 21.36 -4.51 21.11
C TYR A 376 20.28 -3.54 20.59
N ILE A 377 19.19 -3.32 21.32
CA ILE A 377 18.15 -2.35 20.92
C ILE A 377 18.72 -0.94 20.92
N GLN A 378 19.41 -0.57 22.00
CA GLN A 378 19.92 0.78 22.23
C GLN A 378 21.07 1.15 21.29
N TYR A 379 22.07 0.28 21.17
CA TYR A 379 23.31 0.55 20.43
C TYR A 379 23.36 -0.10 19.05
N GLY A 380 22.50 -1.09 18.78
CA GLY A 380 22.49 -1.84 17.53
C GLY A 380 23.34 -3.10 17.57
N PRO A 381 23.53 -3.76 16.40
CA PRO A 381 24.43 -4.91 16.31
C PRO A 381 25.87 -4.50 16.68
N PRO A 382 26.59 -5.34 17.44
CA PRO A 382 28.02 -5.13 17.65
C PRO A 382 28.80 -5.35 16.36
N ASP A 383 29.96 -4.70 16.26
CA ASP A 383 30.87 -4.85 15.12
C ASP A 383 31.64 -6.19 15.18
N ASP A 384 31.93 -6.66 16.40
CA ASP A 384 32.58 -7.95 16.64
C ASP A 384 32.08 -8.58 17.96
N VAL A 385 32.10 -9.92 18.03
CA VAL A 385 31.67 -10.69 19.20
C VAL A 385 32.69 -11.79 19.51
N ASP A 386 33.32 -11.70 20.69
CA ASP A 386 34.20 -12.74 21.24
C ASP A 386 33.38 -13.68 22.14
N TYR A 387 33.14 -14.90 21.64
CA TYR A 387 32.47 -15.97 22.35
C TYR A 387 33.45 -16.79 23.17
N ARG A 388 33.41 -16.65 24.49
CA ARG A 388 34.24 -17.43 25.40
C ARG A 388 33.42 -18.58 25.95
N THR A 389 33.66 -19.75 25.37
CA THR A 389 33.03 -21.01 25.78
C THR A 389 33.63 -21.52 27.09
N SER A 390 32.88 -22.37 27.80
CA SER A 390 33.32 -22.97 29.08
C SER A 390 34.51 -23.92 28.89
N ALA A 391 35.72 -23.38 28.87
CA ALA A 391 36.93 -24.15 29.12
C ALA A 391 37.24 -24.12 30.63
N ALA A 392 37.55 -25.30 31.19
CA ALA A 392 38.11 -25.51 32.53
C ALA A 392 37.63 -24.52 33.63
N GLY A 393 36.37 -24.64 34.05
CA GLY A 393 35.84 -23.94 35.23
C GLY A 393 35.38 -22.49 35.02
N GLN A 394 35.48 -21.94 33.80
CA GLN A 394 34.92 -20.62 33.49
C GLN A 394 33.48 -20.73 32.96
N LYS A 395 32.56 -19.95 33.54
CA LYS A 395 31.19 -19.76 33.02
C LYS A 395 31.22 -19.01 31.68
N PRO A 396 30.35 -19.35 30.72
CA PRO A 396 30.44 -18.79 29.38
C PRO A 396 30.15 -17.28 29.40
N SER A 397 30.89 -16.54 28.56
CA SER A 397 30.75 -15.09 28.43
C SER A 397 30.86 -14.65 26.98
N GLU A 398 30.19 -13.54 26.67
CA GLU A 398 30.26 -12.88 25.37
C GLU A 398 30.81 -11.47 25.56
N VAL A 399 31.78 -11.07 24.74
CA VAL A 399 32.28 -9.70 24.72
C VAL A 399 31.90 -9.09 23.38
N TRP A 400 31.05 -8.06 23.43
CA TRP A 400 30.57 -7.34 22.26
C TRP A 400 31.38 -6.06 22.09
N PHE A 401 31.90 -5.83 20.89
CA PHE A 401 32.69 -4.64 20.57
C PHE A 401 31.92 -3.69 19.66
N TYR A 402 32.04 -2.39 19.94
CA TYR A 402 31.46 -1.31 19.14
C TYR A 402 32.56 -0.30 18.77
N GLU A 403 32.71 0.00 17.48
CA GLU A 403 33.80 0.79 16.88
C GLU A 403 33.27 2.08 16.24
N THR A 404 32.54 2.90 17.00
CA THR A 404 31.92 4.13 16.50
C THR A 404 32.86 5.36 16.50
N ALA A 405 33.94 5.33 17.30
CA ALA A 405 35.04 6.33 17.35
C ALA A 405 36.18 5.92 18.31
N ARG A 406 35.83 5.15 19.34
CA ARG A 406 36.71 4.42 20.25
C ARG A 406 36.14 3.01 20.39
N ARG A 407 36.99 2.01 20.64
CA ARG A 407 36.53 0.64 20.88
C ARG A 407 35.89 0.56 22.26
N TYR A 408 34.57 0.44 22.30
CA TYR A 408 33.82 0.12 23.51
C TYR A 408 33.57 -1.37 23.58
N GLU A 409 33.52 -1.91 24.81
CA GLU A 409 33.21 -3.30 25.07
C GLU A 409 32.03 -3.41 26.04
N PHE A 410 31.18 -4.40 25.78
CA PHE A 410 30.14 -4.85 26.70
C PHE A 410 30.36 -6.33 26.96
N VAL A 411 30.57 -6.68 28.23
CA VAL A 411 30.85 -8.04 28.66
C VAL A 411 29.61 -8.62 29.31
N PHE A 412 29.09 -9.70 28.75
CA PHE A 412 27.95 -10.42 29.27
C PHE A 412 28.37 -11.79 29.76
N ARG A 413 27.77 -12.26 30.86
CA ARG A 413 28.10 -13.56 31.44
C ARG A 413 26.87 -14.28 31.92
N ASP A 414 26.79 -15.58 31.61
CA ASP A 414 25.77 -16.44 32.18
C ASP A 414 26.25 -16.97 33.54
N ARG A 415 25.86 -16.27 34.60
CA ARG A 415 26.27 -16.61 35.98
C ARG A 415 25.62 -17.91 36.47
N ARG A 416 24.49 -18.33 35.90
CA ARG A 416 23.65 -19.41 36.43
C ARG A 416 23.63 -20.65 35.54
N GLY A 417 24.22 -20.58 34.35
CA GLY A 417 24.16 -21.64 33.35
C GLY A 417 22.76 -21.79 32.73
N THR A 418 21.96 -20.73 32.76
CA THR A 418 20.55 -20.74 32.32
C THR A 418 20.36 -20.18 30.91
N GLY A 419 21.43 -19.77 30.23
CA GLY A 419 21.40 -19.07 28.95
C GLY A 419 21.00 -17.59 29.04
N VAL A 420 20.79 -17.07 30.25
CA VAL A 420 20.53 -15.65 30.50
C VAL A 420 21.84 -14.97 30.83
N TYR A 421 22.36 -14.18 29.89
CA TYR A 421 23.60 -13.46 30.08
C TYR A 421 23.32 -12.08 30.66
N GLU A 422 23.90 -11.80 31.82
CA GLU A 422 23.81 -10.51 32.51
C GLU A 422 25.02 -9.66 32.10
N LEU A 423 24.81 -8.35 31.89
CA LEU A 423 25.91 -7.41 31.69
C LEU A 423 26.72 -7.39 32.98
N VAL A 424 28.04 -7.60 32.90
CA VAL A 424 28.95 -7.57 34.05
C VAL A 424 29.97 -6.46 33.97
N HIS A 425 30.26 -5.95 32.77
CA HIS A 425 31.14 -4.81 32.57
C HIS A 425 30.83 -4.11 31.25
N SER A 426 30.97 -2.79 31.23
CA SER A 426 31.04 -1.97 30.03
C SER A 426 32.11 -0.91 30.18
N SER A 427 32.78 -0.59 29.07
CA SER A 427 33.64 0.58 28.95
C SER A 427 32.91 1.80 28.37
N TYR A 428 31.63 1.65 28.01
CA TYR A 428 30.82 2.74 27.50
C TYR A 428 30.46 3.74 28.62
N PRO A 429 30.61 5.07 28.42
CA PRO A 429 30.30 6.05 29.46
C PRO A 429 28.84 6.00 29.92
N GLY A 430 28.63 5.97 31.24
CA GLY A 430 27.29 5.92 31.85
C GLY A 430 26.71 4.50 31.99
N GLU A 431 27.40 3.48 31.48
CA GLU A 431 27.05 2.07 31.69
C GLU A 431 27.77 1.49 32.91
N MET A 432 27.31 0.33 33.36
CA MET A 432 27.92 -0.36 34.50
C MET A 432 29.37 -0.75 34.19
N SER A 433 30.32 -0.28 34.99
CA SER A 433 31.74 -0.59 34.80
C SER A 433 32.32 -1.35 35.99
N ASN A 434 32.67 -2.62 35.78
CA ASN A 434 33.44 -3.44 36.71
C ASN A 434 34.74 -3.95 36.08
N PRO A 435 35.88 -3.23 36.20
CA PRO A 435 37.15 -3.65 35.62
C PRO A 435 37.74 -4.92 36.23
N TYR A 436 37.09 -5.57 37.20
CA TYR A 436 37.56 -6.83 37.80
C TYR A 436 36.57 -7.98 37.59
N TRP A 437 35.67 -7.85 36.62
CA TRP A 437 34.58 -8.80 36.34
C TRP A 437 35.08 -10.25 36.15
N TRP A 438 36.32 -10.45 35.70
CA TRP A 438 36.93 -11.78 35.51
C TRP A 438 37.32 -12.49 36.83
N ARG A 439 37.34 -11.77 37.97
CA ARG A 439 37.69 -12.32 39.29
C ARG A 439 36.49 -12.78 40.12
N GLU A 440 35.28 -12.46 39.68
CA GLU A 440 34.05 -12.90 40.34
C GLU A 440 33.73 -14.34 39.88
N PHE A 441 33.95 -15.32 40.77
CA PHE A 441 33.75 -16.76 40.50
C PHE A 441 32.32 -17.22 40.82
#